data_AF-A0A2H0U963-F1
#
_entry.id   AF-A0A2H0U963-F1
#
_cell.length_a   1.000
_cell.length_b   1.000
_cell.length_c   1.000
_cell.angle_alpha   90.00
_cell.angle_beta   90.00
_cell.angle_gamma   90.00
#
_symmetry.space_group_name_H-M   'P 1'
#
loop_
_entity.id
_entity.type
_entity.pdbx_description
1 polymer ?
#
loop_
_entity_poly.entity_id
_entity_poly.type
_entity_poly.pdbx_seq_one_letter_code
_entity_poly.pdbx_strand_id
1 'polypeptide(L)'
;MIFEYLVASLLVMLLVLLGNPFMFWMPSMMTTLVLVVVAVLVVIYAGLILRERRGDERELLHRMLASRAAYLAGIVVLTIALLLQGIRGEADPWIAATLATMVLAKVVARAWANRAR
;
A
#
# COMPACT_ATOMS: atom_id res chain seq x y z
N MET A 1 -2.05 8.59 13.78
CA MET A 1 -1.51 9.61 12.86
C MET A 1 -0.04 9.38 12.58
N ILE A 2 0.89 9.63 13.53
CA ILE A 2 2.33 9.45 13.30
C ILE A 2 2.68 8.02 12.88
N PHE A 3 2.11 7.02 13.58
CA PHE A 3 2.30 5.61 13.25
C PHE A 3 1.85 5.24 11.83
N GLU A 4 0.72 5.79 11.35
CA GLU A 4 0.21 5.51 10.00
C GLU A 4 1.12 6.08 8.93
N TYR A 5 1.66 7.30 9.15
CA TYR A 5 2.63 7.91 8.24
C TYR A 5 3.94 7.12 8.19
N LEU A 6 4.42 6.61 9.34
CA LEU A 6 5.62 5.77 9.40
C LEU A 6 5.44 4.44 8.67
N VAL A 7 4.31 3.75 8.89
CA VAL A 7 4.02 2.49 8.19
C VAL A 7 3.90 2.72 6.68
N ALA A 8 3.24 3.80 6.27
CA ALA A 8 3.06 4.11 4.85
C ALA A 8 4.39 4.51 4.18
N SER A 9 5.23 5.33 4.82
CA SER A 9 6.53 5.71 4.27
C SER A 9 7.47 4.52 4.15
N LEU A 10 7.50 3.65 5.16
CA LEU A 10 8.26 2.40 5.12
C LEU A 10 7.77 1.48 4.00
N LEU A 11 6.46 1.32 3.85
CA LEU A 11 5.86 0.51 2.79
C LEU A 11 6.21 1.04 1.39
N VAL A 12 6.10 2.35 1.18
CA VAL A 12 6.47 2.98 -0.11
C VAL A 12 7.96 2.78 -0.40
N MET A 13 8.83 3.00 0.58
CA MET A 13 10.27 2.80 0.43
C MET A 13 10.60 1.37 -0.01
N LEU A 14 9.99 0.37 0.63
CA LEU A 14 10.22 -1.04 0.31
C LEU A 14 9.63 -1.43 -1.06
N LEU A 15 8.49 -0.87 -1.45
CA LEU A 15 7.92 -1.09 -2.79
C LEU A 15 8.80 -0.51 -3.89
N VAL A 16 9.33 0.70 -3.69
CA VAL A 16 10.29 1.30 -4.64
C VAL A 16 11.55 0.45 -4.73
N LEU A 17 12.04 -0.10 -3.61
CA LEU A 17 13.19 -1.00 -3.61
C LEU A 17 12.91 -2.30 -4.38
N LEU A 18 11.73 -2.90 -4.20
CA LEU A 18 11.28 -4.10 -4.92
C LEU A 18 11.09 -3.88 -6.42
N GLY A 19 10.70 -2.68 -6.83
CA GLY A 19 10.61 -2.31 -8.25
C GLY A 19 11.96 -2.24 -8.97
N ASN A 20 13.07 -2.48 -8.25
CA ASN A 20 14.42 -2.56 -8.79
C ASN A 20 14.78 -1.40 -9.76
N PRO A 21 14.54 -0.12 -9.39
CA PRO A 21 14.72 1.03 -10.30
C PRO A 21 16.17 1.20 -10.79
N PHE A 22 17.13 0.59 -10.09
CA PHE A 22 18.56 0.65 -10.36
C PHE A 22 19.14 -0.71 -10.77
N MET A 23 18.31 -1.72 -11.05
CA MET A 23 18.74 -3.07 -11.43
C MET A 23 19.70 -3.75 -10.42
N PHE A 24 19.72 -3.30 -9.15
CA PHE A 24 20.57 -3.85 -8.08
C PHE A 24 20.22 -5.29 -7.69
N TRP A 25 18.99 -5.75 -7.96
CA TRP A 25 18.47 -7.00 -7.40
C TRP A 25 18.56 -8.14 -8.42
N MET A 26 19.40 -9.14 -8.12
CA MET A 26 19.23 -10.51 -8.66
C MET A 26 18.24 -11.28 -7.77
N PRO A 27 17.38 -12.15 -8.34
CA PRO A 27 16.52 -13.03 -7.57
C PRO A 27 17.36 -13.82 -6.57
N SER A 28 17.20 -13.51 -5.29
CA SER A 28 18.03 -14.02 -4.20
C SER A 28 17.19 -14.13 -2.94
N MET A 29 17.65 -14.89 -1.95
CA MET A 29 16.88 -15.12 -0.71
C MET A 29 16.45 -13.81 -0.01
N MET A 30 17.21 -12.73 -0.20
CA MET A 30 16.87 -11.38 0.27
C MET A 30 15.63 -10.79 -0.41
N THR A 31 15.43 -11.05 -1.71
CA THR A 31 14.30 -10.48 -2.45
C THR A 31 12.98 -11.05 -1.99
N THR A 32 12.96 -12.35 -1.73
CA THR A 32 11.82 -13.07 -1.17
C THR A 32 11.51 -12.63 0.27
N LEU A 33 12.53 -12.39 1.09
CA LEU A 33 12.34 -11.87 2.45
C LEU A 33 11.64 -10.50 2.44
N VAL A 34 12.12 -9.56 1.62
CA VAL A 34 11.54 -8.22 1.54
C VAL A 34 10.12 -8.26 0.99
N LEU A 35 9.83 -9.16 0.04
CA LEU A 35 8.48 -9.39 -0.46
C LEU A 35 7.50 -9.85 0.64
N VAL A 36 7.93 -10.77 1.51
CA VAL A 36 7.12 -11.20 2.66
C VAL A 36 6.90 -10.04 3.63
N VAL A 37 7.93 -9.25 3.92
CA VAL A 37 7.81 -8.06 4.79
C VAL A 37 6.83 -7.05 4.21
N VAL A 38 6.89 -6.79 2.90
CA VAL A 38 5.93 -5.92 2.20
C VAL A 38 4.51 -6.45 2.33
N ALA A 39 4.29 -7.75 2.12
CA ALA A 39 2.96 -8.34 2.27
C ALA A 39 2.39 -8.16 3.68
N VAL A 40 3.21 -8.38 4.71
CA VAL A 40 2.80 -8.14 6.11
C VAL A 40 2.48 -6.66 6.34
N LEU A 41 3.31 -5.74 5.86
CA LEU A 41 3.07 -4.30 5.98
C LEU A 41 1.80 -3.85 5.27
N VAL A 42 1.49 -4.42 4.10
CA VAL A 42 0.24 -4.16 3.39
C VAL A 42 -0.97 -4.59 4.23
N VAL A 43 -0.93 -5.78 4.84
CA VAL A 43 -2.02 -6.26 5.70
C VAL A 43 -2.20 -5.32 6.91
N ILE A 44 -1.11 -4.90 7.54
CA ILE A 44 -1.15 -3.92 8.65
C ILE A 44 -1.78 -2.61 8.15
N TYR A 45 -1.33 -2.10 7.01
CA TYR A 45 -1.82 -0.85 6.42
C TYR A 45 -3.31 -0.93 6.05
N ALA A 46 -3.76 -2.05 5.49
CA ALA A 46 -5.17 -2.31 5.22
C ALA A 46 -6.02 -2.28 6.51
N GLY A 47 -5.52 -2.88 7.59
CA GLY A 47 -6.15 -2.83 8.90
C GLY A 47 -6.26 -1.40 9.46
N LEU A 48 -5.24 -0.56 9.25
CA LEU A 48 -5.27 0.86 9.66
C LEU A 48 -6.37 1.64 8.89
N ILE A 49 -6.53 1.36 7.59
CA ILE A 49 -7.58 1.99 6.77
C ILE A 49 -8.98 1.61 7.27
N LEU A 50 -9.18 0.36 7.67
CA LEU A 50 -10.47 -0.11 8.21
C LEU A 50 -10.82 0.55 9.54
N ARG A 51 -9.83 0.91 10.38
CA ARG A 51 -10.06 1.55 11.68
C ARG A 51 -10.46 3.03 11.60
N GLU A 52 -10.28 3.69 10.47
CA GLU A 52 -10.65 5.10 10.34
C GLU A 52 -12.19 5.27 10.52
N ARG A 53 -12.66 6.02 11.51
CA ARG A 53 -14.09 6.42 11.63
C ARG A 53 -14.25 7.91 11.32
N ARG A 54 -15.29 8.29 10.56
CA ARG A 54 -15.71 9.69 10.42
C ARG A 54 -17.23 9.80 10.43
N GLY A 55 -17.73 10.71 11.27
CA GLY A 55 -18.83 11.64 11.02
C GLY A 55 -20.22 11.09 10.73
N ASP A 56 -21.20 11.57 11.49
CA ASP A 56 -22.61 11.17 11.47
C ASP A 56 -23.40 11.88 10.35
N GLU A 57 -23.11 11.54 9.08
CA GLU A 57 -23.93 11.89 7.93
C GLU A 57 -24.06 10.67 7.02
N ARG A 58 -25.26 10.07 6.95
CA ARG A 58 -25.50 8.77 6.27
C ARG A 58 -24.94 8.70 4.85
N GLU A 59 -25.07 9.77 4.06
CA GLU A 59 -24.58 9.80 2.69
C GLU A 59 -23.04 9.86 2.61
N LEU A 60 -22.39 10.60 3.51
CA LEU A 60 -20.93 10.61 3.63
C LEU A 60 -20.40 9.23 4.04
N LEU A 61 -21.10 8.53 4.95
CA LEU A 61 -20.74 7.17 5.36
C LEU A 61 -20.75 6.19 4.18
N HIS A 62 -21.79 6.19 3.35
CA HIS A 62 -21.86 5.29 2.19
C HIS A 62 -20.76 5.57 1.16
N ARG A 63 -20.50 6.84 0.83
CA ARG A 63 -19.40 7.21 -0.09
C ARG A 63 -18.03 6.82 0.47
N MET A 64 -17.83 6.99 1.78
CA MET A 64 -16.60 6.58 2.46
C MET A 64 -16.39 5.07 2.48
N LEU A 65 -17.45 4.28 2.69
CA LEU A 65 -17.36 2.82 2.66
C LEU A 65 -17.05 2.31 1.26
N ALA A 66 -17.73 2.83 0.23
CA ALA A 66 -17.49 2.44 -1.16
C ALA A 66 -16.04 2.74 -1.61
N SER A 67 -15.54 3.95 -1.31
CA SER A 67 -14.16 4.34 -1.64
C SER A 67 -13.11 3.51 -0.89
N ARG A 68 -13.37 3.12 0.36
CA ARG A 68 -12.49 2.21 1.11
C ARG A 68 -12.50 0.80 0.56
N ALA A 69 -13.68 0.27 0.25
CA ALA A 69 -13.82 -1.07 -0.32
C ALA A 69 -13.05 -1.17 -1.65
N ALA A 70 -13.21 -0.18 -2.54
CA ALA A 70 -12.46 -0.12 -3.79
C ALA A 70 -10.94 -0.06 -3.57
N TYR A 71 -10.48 0.77 -2.64
CA TYR A 71 -9.06 0.89 -2.30
C TYR A 71 -8.48 -0.42 -1.75
N LEU A 72 -9.19 -1.07 -0.82
CA LEU A 72 -8.77 -2.34 -0.23
C LEU A 72 -8.76 -3.46 -1.25
N ALA A 73 -9.79 -3.54 -2.11
CA ALA A 73 -9.85 -4.52 -3.19
C ALA A 73 -8.64 -4.36 -4.13
N GLY A 74 -8.33 -3.13 -4.56
CA GLY A 74 -7.18 -2.84 -5.42
C GLY A 74 -5.85 -3.25 -4.78
N ILE A 75 -5.63 -2.86 -3.51
CA ILE A 75 -4.42 -3.26 -2.79
C ILE A 75 -4.30 -4.78 -2.66
N VAL A 76 -5.38 -5.48 -2.30
CA VAL A 76 -5.35 -6.94 -2.11
C VAL A 76 -5.00 -7.64 -3.42
N VAL A 77 -5.68 -7.27 -4.52
CA VAL A 77 -5.44 -7.86 -5.84
C VAL A 77 -3.99 -7.62 -6.29
N LEU A 78 -3.50 -6.39 -6.19
CA LEU A 78 -2.12 -6.06 -6.59
C LEU A 78 -1.08 -6.75 -5.70
N THR A 79 -1.37 -6.90 -4.40
CA THR A 79 -0.48 -7.61 -3.47
C THR A 79 -0.39 -9.08 -3.80
N ILE A 80 -1.52 -9.73 -4.11
CA ILE A 80 -1.53 -11.13 -4.56
C ILE A 80 -0.73 -11.27 -5.87
N ALA A 81 -0.94 -10.37 -6.83
CA ALA A 81 -0.18 -10.38 -8.08
C ALA A 81 1.33 -10.23 -7.84
N LEU A 82 1.74 -9.28 -6.98
CA LEU A 82 3.14 -9.07 -6.60
C LEU A 82 3.74 -10.31 -5.92
N LEU A 83 3.00 -10.95 -5.02
CA LEU A 83 3.44 -12.17 -4.34
C LEU A 83 3.67 -13.32 -5.34
N LEU A 84 2.71 -13.55 -6.23
CA LEU A 84 2.80 -14.63 -7.22
C LEU A 84 3.97 -14.42 -8.19
N GLN A 85 4.20 -13.18 -8.65
CA GLN A 85 5.31 -12.86 -9.54
C GLN A 85 6.65 -12.85 -8.82
N GLY A 86 6.71 -12.31 -7.61
CA GLY A 86 7.98 -12.21 -6.89
C GLY A 86 8.49 -13.53 -6.34
N ILE A 87 7.63 -14.53 -6.07
CA ILE A 87 8.07 -15.91 -5.78
C ILE A 87 8.74 -16.54 -7.01
N ARG A 88 8.35 -16.15 -8.22
CA ARG A 88 8.97 -16.61 -9.48
C ARG A 88 10.24 -15.83 -9.83
N GLY A 89 10.62 -14.82 -9.05
CA GLY A 89 11.74 -13.93 -9.37
C GLY A 89 11.45 -12.95 -10.51
N GLU A 90 10.20 -12.84 -10.96
CA GLU A 90 9.76 -12.03 -12.11
C GLU A 90 8.88 -10.86 -11.63
N ALA A 91 9.23 -10.23 -10.50
CA ALA A 91 8.43 -9.13 -9.95
C ALA A 91 8.39 -7.94 -10.93
N ASP A 92 7.22 -7.66 -11.50
CA ASP A 92 7.03 -6.52 -12.38
C ASP A 92 7.14 -5.18 -11.60
N PRO A 93 8.08 -4.29 -11.97
CA PRO A 93 8.21 -2.97 -11.37
C PRO A 93 6.93 -2.14 -11.39
N TRP A 94 6.07 -2.33 -12.39
CA TRP A 94 4.81 -1.58 -12.52
C TRP A 94 3.82 -1.93 -11.43
N ILE A 95 3.79 -3.17 -10.94
CA ILE A 95 2.92 -3.58 -9.84
C ILE A 95 3.37 -2.88 -8.55
N ALA A 96 4.68 -2.88 -8.29
CA ALA A 96 5.25 -2.22 -7.13
C ALA A 96 5.04 -0.69 -7.19
N ALA A 97 5.25 -0.08 -8.36
CA ALA A 97 5.01 1.34 -8.59
C ALA A 97 3.53 1.73 -8.42
N THR A 98 2.61 0.87 -8.88
CA THR A 98 1.16 1.09 -8.71
C THR A 98 0.78 1.06 -7.23
N LEU A 99 1.23 0.05 -6.47
CA LEU A 99 1.00 -0.03 -5.03
C LEU A 99 1.59 1.18 -4.29
N ALA A 100 2.81 1.59 -4.64
CA ALA A 100 3.46 2.76 -4.03
C ALA A 100 2.65 4.04 -4.31
N THR A 101 2.19 4.22 -5.55
CA THR A 101 1.39 5.37 -5.96
C THR A 101 0.04 5.41 -5.24
N MET A 102 -0.64 4.27 -5.09
CA MET A 102 -1.89 4.18 -4.34
C MET A 102 -1.70 4.61 -2.88
N VAL A 103 -0.66 4.09 -2.21
CA VAL A 103 -0.34 4.42 -0.81
C VAL A 103 0.01 5.90 -0.67
N LEU A 104 0.85 6.44 -1.56
CA LEU A 104 1.20 7.86 -1.58
C LEU A 104 -0.03 8.75 -1.78
N ALA A 105 -0.88 8.44 -2.76
CA ALA A 105 -2.10 9.20 -3.04
C ALA A 105 -3.02 9.24 -1.81
N LYS A 106 -3.19 8.11 -1.11
CA LYS A 106 -3.99 8.04 0.12
C LYS A 106 -3.39 8.88 1.25
N VAL A 107 -2.07 8.81 1.44
CA VAL A 107 -1.34 9.58 2.45
C VAL A 107 -1.45 11.08 2.18
N VAL A 108 -1.22 11.51 0.94
CA VAL A 108 -1.30 12.92 0.53
C VAL A 108 -2.73 13.46 0.69
N ALA A 109 -3.73 12.72 0.20
CA ALA A 109 -5.14 13.10 0.36
C ALA A 109 -5.53 13.25 1.83
N ARG A 110 -4.99 12.38 2.70
CA ARG A 110 -5.23 12.45 4.15
C ARG A 110 -4.52 13.64 4.79
N ALA A 111 -3.27 13.90 4.43
CA ALA A 111 -2.52 15.05 4.92
C ALA A 111 -3.19 16.37 4.52
N TRP A 112 -3.68 16.46 3.28
CA TRP A 112 -4.44 17.61 2.79
C TRP A 112 -5.76 17.78 3.55
N ALA A 113 -6.54 16.71 3.72
CA ALA A 113 -7.80 16.76 4.46
C ALA A 113 -7.62 17.13 5.95
N ASN A 114 -6.48 16.80 6.55
CA ASN A 114 -6.16 17.22 7.92
C ASN A 114 -5.75 18.68 8.01
N ARG A 115 -5.12 19.25 6.96
CA ARG A 115 -4.72 20.66 6.91
C ARG A 115 -5.87 21.61 6.56
N ALA A 116 -6.88 21.10 5.85
CA ALA A 116 -8.08 21.84 5.47
C ALA A 116 -9.17 21.84 6.56
N ARG A 117 -8.92 21.21 7.71
CA ARG A 117 -9.74 21.30 8.93
C ARG A 117 -9.11 22.32 9.88
#